data_AF-A0A423VAY6-F1
#
_entry.id   AF-A0A423VAY6-F1
#
_cell.length_a   1.000
_cell.length_b   1.000
_cell.length_c   1.000
_cell.angle_alpha   90.00
_cell.angle_beta   90.00
_cell.angle_gamma   90.00
#
_symmetry.space_group_name_H-M   'P 1'
#
loop_
_entity.id
_entity.type
_entity.pdbx_description
1 polymer ?
#
loop_
_entity_poly.entity_id
_entity_poly.type
_entity_poly.pdbx_seq_one_letter_code
_entity_poly.pdbx_strand_id
1 'polypeptide(L)'
;MESPYPVWKLKLHTIRTDLKPWYWVDRDGFDNATNQITDQPCLEFVCGDCGRFSPKAFSNAPWVCLREDCKEFFIVDGKALSQTGDDGKDLRYTRGFLKKAESFNREMKDLPDEIHQMFQPSSALKSADGETLFGTEKELRGGFTCPTCRCCNAHIFWDRNDCINCGFTQDITPLPYPMDLIESETEKDIKKKQKDGKLLDGATIRLMTSHVTKFMEPADARTELLIVYMIKSTEDKLIGTVVLERPTKASKMAPCGADKLFGSIQEEGGKMKFRRNPARCPGSTVEELTRHYQSNWGVQYDFGVRPIPTVPFKEAPDAVLMSLAQLTDVGKRALEHSQRLAIKEKCILTDGSTLMEGYEPYNELLALAYRETDKISDEVHDDGETQVKGVVSTASLGSHGTMELRLKSSKKHQVAVSGKRRYAVTSRTINTDYYKLPKHAKKLGTSLEELEAGGTLPARARAFKYGNTTLGV
;
A
#
# COMPACT_ATOMS: atom_id res chain seq x y z
N MET A 1 34.05 1.27 34.78
CA MET A 1 33.38 -0.02 34.54
C MET A 1 31.95 0.30 34.19
N GLU A 2 31.58 0.13 32.92
CA GLU A 2 30.20 0.33 32.47
C GLU A 2 29.31 -0.70 33.17
N SER A 3 28.22 -0.25 33.77
CA SER A 3 27.22 -1.15 34.34
C SER A 3 26.69 -2.03 33.20
N PRO A 4 26.78 -3.37 33.27
CA PRO A 4 26.29 -4.22 32.21
C PRO A 4 24.80 -3.95 31.98
N TYR A 5 24.39 -3.85 30.72
CA TYR A 5 22.99 -3.71 30.34
C TYR A 5 22.16 -4.81 31.02
N PRO A 6 21.00 -4.47 31.63
CA PRO A 6 20.12 -5.49 32.19
C PRO A 6 19.60 -6.38 31.06
N VAL A 7 19.96 -7.67 31.10
CA VAL A 7 19.42 -8.68 30.18
C VAL A 7 18.14 -9.23 30.81
N TRP A 8 17.05 -9.11 30.07
CA TRP A 8 15.73 -9.58 30.48
C TRP A 8 15.52 -11.01 29.99
N LYS A 9 15.12 -11.93 30.87
CA LYS A 9 14.53 -13.21 30.44
C LYS A 9 13.01 -13.07 30.46
N LEU A 10 12.40 -13.35 29.31
CA LEU A 10 10.97 -13.27 29.11
C LEU A 10 10.41 -14.70 28.96
N LYS A 11 9.26 -14.96 29.59
CA LYS A 11 8.44 -16.14 29.31
C LYS A 11 7.14 -15.63 28.68
N LEU A 12 6.87 -16.03 27.44
CA LEU A 12 5.63 -15.69 26.75
C LEU A 12 4.58 -16.76 27.06
N HIS A 13 3.36 -16.33 27.41
CA HIS A 13 2.22 -17.22 27.67
C HIS A 13 1.12 -16.98 26.64
N THR A 14 0.47 -18.06 26.22
CA THR A 14 -0.80 -17.98 25.47
C THR A 14 -1.93 -17.69 26.44
N ILE A 15 -2.71 -16.64 26.17
CA ILE A 15 -3.83 -16.21 27.03
C ILE A 15 -5.09 -17.09 26.81
N ARG A 16 -5.37 -17.46 25.56
CA ARG A 16 -6.44 -18.39 25.17
C ARG A 16 -5.89 -19.80 24.99
N THR A 17 -5.84 -20.57 26.07
CA THR A 17 -5.38 -21.98 26.03
C THR A 17 -6.45 -22.94 25.49
N ASP A 18 -7.69 -22.48 25.37
CA ASP A 18 -8.82 -23.17 24.75
C ASP A 18 -8.76 -23.14 23.21
N LEU A 19 -8.02 -22.18 22.63
CA LEU A 19 -7.78 -22.10 21.20
C LEU A 19 -6.42 -22.71 20.88
N LYS A 20 -6.37 -23.57 19.87
CA LYS A 20 -5.11 -24.08 19.33
C LYS A 20 -4.32 -22.90 18.73
N PRO A 21 -3.11 -22.58 19.22
CA PRO A 21 -2.34 -21.49 18.67
C PRO A 21 -1.98 -21.75 17.20
N TRP A 22 -1.98 -20.71 16.35
CA TRP A 22 -1.66 -20.84 14.92
C TRP A 22 -0.22 -21.33 14.65
N TYR A 23 0.69 -21.13 15.60
CA TYR A 23 2.08 -21.64 15.55
C TYR A 23 2.23 -23.05 16.13
N TRP A 24 1.14 -23.66 16.61
CA TRP A 24 1.17 -25.00 17.18
C TRP A 24 1.11 -26.04 16.05
N VAL A 25 2.24 -26.68 15.79
CA VAL A 25 2.37 -27.76 14.82
C VAL A 25 1.98 -29.06 15.53
N ASP A 26 0.92 -29.73 15.07
CA ASP A 26 0.81 -31.17 15.33
C ASP A 26 2.00 -31.79 14.62
N ARG A 27 3.02 -32.20 15.38
CA ARG A 27 4.10 -32.98 14.79
C ARG A 27 3.52 -34.34 14.45
N ASP A 28 2.96 -34.46 13.26
CA ASP A 28 2.73 -35.76 12.65
C ASP A 28 4.10 -36.46 12.56
N GLY A 29 4.30 -37.47 13.42
CA GLY A 29 5.35 -38.47 13.23
C GLY A 29 6.51 -38.54 14.23
N PHE A 30 6.50 -37.83 15.37
CA PHE A 30 7.45 -38.11 16.47
C PHE A 30 6.79 -37.98 17.84
N ASP A 31 6.05 -39.02 18.25
CA ASP A 31 6.03 -39.51 19.64
C ASP A 31 5.18 -40.79 19.74
N ASN A 32 5.70 -41.90 19.19
CA ASN A 32 5.28 -43.26 19.57
C ASN A 32 6.47 -44.09 20.04
N ALA A 33 7.40 -43.44 20.75
CA ALA A 33 8.44 -44.12 21.50
C ALA A 33 8.64 -43.40 22.83
N THR A 34 7.92 -43.88 23.84
CA THR A 34 8.38 -43.97 25.24
C THR A 34 9.32 -42.84 25.69
N ASN A 35 8.73 -41.76 26.15
CA ASN A 35 9.32 -40.95 27.20
C ASN A 35 8.23 -40.67 28.22
N GLN A 36 8.05 -41.60 29.16
CA GLN A 36 7.50 -41.30 30.48
C GLN A 36 8.49 -40.33 31.17
N ILE A 37 8.58 -39.10 30.68
CA ILE A 37 9.20 -38.01 31.40
C ILE A 37 8.13 -37.59 32.40
N THR A 38 8.35 -37.96 33.65
CA THR A 38 7.53 -37.56 34.80
C THR A 38 7.21 -36.08 34.69
N ASP A 39 5.92 -35.75 34.64
CA ASP A 39 5.44 -34.39 34.53
C ASP A 39 5.69 -33.69 35.87
N GLN A 40 6.90 -33.15 36.05
CA GLN A 40 7.25 -32.49 37.30
C GLN A 40 6.42 -31.22 37.46
N PRO A 41 5.57 -31.13 38.50
CA PRO A 41 4.80 -29.92 38.77
C PRO A 41 5.73 -28.74 39.04
N CYS A 42 5.27 -27.53 38.74
CA CYS A 42 5.99 -26.33 39.12
C CYS A 42 6.04 -26.23 40.65
N LEU A 43 7.23 -26.29 41.23
CA LEU A 43 7.40 -26.09 42.67
C LEU A 43 7.10 -24.62 43.02
N GLU A 44 6.35 -24.41 44.09
CA GLU A 44 6.05 -23.07 44.62
C GLU A 44 6.52 -22.98 46.07
N PHE A 45 7.03 -21.82 46.45
CA PHE A 45 7.50 -21.55 47.80
C PHE A 45 6.88 -20.24 48.31
N VAL A 46 6.70 -20.15 49.62
CA VAL A 46 6.18 -18.96 50.30
C VAL A 46 7.35 -18.05 50.66
N CYS A 47 7.27 -16.78 50.25
CA CYS A 47 8.25 -15.77 50.66
C CYS A 47 8.10 -15.45 52.15
N GLY A 48 9.19 -15.54 52.91
CA GLY A 48 9.20 -15.19 54.33
C GLY A 48 8.92 -13.71 54.61
N ASP A 49 9.14 -12.82 53.64
CA ASP A 49 8.89 -11.39 53.79
C ASP A 49 7.46 -10.98 53.42
N CYS A 50 7.03 -11.25 52.20
CA CYS A 50 5.70 -10.84 51.74
C CYS A 50 4.60 -11.87 52.00
N GLY A 51 4.93 -13.07 52.48
CA GLY A 51 3.98 -14.16 52.78
C GLY A 51 3.27 -14.75 51.57
N ARG A 52 3.64 -14.36 50.34
CA ARG A 52 2.98 -14.82 49.10
C ARG A 52 3.77 -15.95 48.43
N PHE A 53 3.05 -16.79 47.69
CA PHE A 53 3.65 -17.84 46.86
C PHE A 53 4.38 -17.26 45.64
N SER A 54 5.53 -17.85 45.28
CA SER A 54 6.17 -17.66 43.97
C SER A 54 6.71 -18.99 43.44
N PRO A 55 6.60 -19.23 42.12
CA PRO A 55 7.12 -20.46 41.52
C PRO A 55 8.65 -20.48 41.46
N LYS A 56 9.24 -21.68 41.47
CA LYS A 56 10.67 -21.89 41.20
C LYS A 56 10.96 -21.75 39.71
N ALA A 57 11.30 -20.53 39.32
CA ALA A 57 11.58 -20.18 37.93
C ALA A 57 12.81 -20.89 37.38
N PHE A 58 13.92 -20.98 38.12
CA PHE A 58 15.21 -21.44 37.60
C PHE A 58 15.66 -22.80 38.15
N SER A 59 16.27 -23.61 37.27
CA SER A 59 16.74 -24.96 37.57
C SER A 59 18.15 -24.98 38.17
N ASN A 60 18.98 -24.02 37.78
CA ASN A 60 20.37 -23.87 38.17
C ASN A 60 20.61 -22.66 39.07
N ALA A 61 19.59 -22.23 39.81
CA ALA A 61 19.73 -21.18 40.81
C ALA A 61 18.80 -21.42 42.01
N PRO A 62 19.06 -20.76 43.15
CA PRO A 62 18.17 -20.79 44.29
C PRO A 62 16.79 -20.21 43.95
N TRP A 63 15.80 -20.54 44.77
CA TRP A 63 14.47 -19.94 44.63
C TRP A 63 14.53 -18.46 44.99
N VAL A 64 13.79 -17.63 44.24
CA VAL A 64 13.65 -16.19 44.46
C VAL A 64 12.18 -15.80 44.49
N CYS A 65 11.86 -14.73 45.22
CA CYS A 65 10.54 -14.13 45.15
C CYS A 65 10.36 -13.43 43.78
N LEU A 66 9.24 -13.70 43.10
CA LEU A 66 8.92 -13.09 41.79
C LEU A 66 7.87 -11.98 41.90
N ARG A 67 7.57 -11.51 43.11
CA ARG A 67 6.63 -10.42 43.37
C ARG A 67 7.37 -9.09 43.29
N GLU A 68 7.09 -8.28 42.28
CA GLU A 68 7.73 -6.98 42.05
C GLU A 68 7.60 -5.99 43.21
N ASP A 69 6.56 -6.15 44.04
CA ASP A 69 6.26 -5.33 45.22
C ASP A 69 6.98 -5.81 46.49
N CYS A 70 7.71 -6.92 46.45
CA CYS A 70 8.41 -7.50 47.59
C CYS A 70 9.86 -7.01 47.68
N LYS A 71 10.36 -6.75 48.90
CA LYS A 71 11.76 -6.35 49.08
C LYS A 71 12.76 -7.46 48.74
N GLU A 72 12.32 -8.72 48.82
CA GLU A 72 13.10 -9.90 48.43
C GLU A 72 12.94 -10.25 46.93
N PHE A 73 12.35 -9.36 46.12
CA PHE A 73 12.19 -9.57 44.69
C PHE A 73 13.54 -9.81 44.01
N PHE A 74 13.71 -11.01 43.44
CA PHE A 74 14.97 -11.42 42.80
C PHE A 74 16.21 -11.36 43.73
N ILE A 75 16.04 -11.39 45.05
CA ILE A 75 17.16 -11.40 46.01
C ILE A 75 17.44 -12.82 46.50
N VAL A 76 18.73 -13.17 46.56
CA VAL A 76 19.28 -14.38 47.19
C VAL A 76 20.41 -13.94 48.12
N ASP A 77 20.37 -14.34 49.39
CA ASP A 77 21.41 -14.03 50.38
C ASP A 77 21.79 -12.53 50.44
N GLY A 78 20.79 -11.66 50.35
CA GLY A 78 20.96 -10.20 50.38
C GLY A 78 21.56 -9.58 49.11
N LYS A 79 21.70 -10.35 48.02
CA LYS A 79 22.18 -9.87 46.72
C LYS A 79 21.18 -10.18 45.60
N ALA A 80 21.11 -9.31 44.60
CA ALA A 80 20.31 -9.58 43.41
C ALA A 80 20.85 -10.83 42.68
N LEU A 81 19.95 -11.71 42.26
CA LEU A 81 20.27 -12.90 41.48
C LEU A 81 20.96 -12.50 40.18
N SER A 82 22.14 -13.07 39.94
CA SER A 82 22.93 -12.80 38.74
C SER A 82 22.37 -13.53 37.51
N GLN A 83 22.84 -13.17 36.31
CA GLN A 83 22.47 -13.88 35.08
C GLN A 83 23.08 -15.29 34.98
N THR A 84 24.04 -15.58 35.85
CA THR A 84 24.75 -16.85 35.96
C THR A 84 24.20 -17.61 37.15
N GLY A 85 23.81 -18.87 36.93
CA GLY A 85 23.39 -19.78 37.97
C GLY A 85 24.56 -20.35 38.78
N ASP A 86 24.23 -21.18 39.75
CA ASP A 86 25.19 -21.82 40.69
C ASP A 86 26.21 -22.72 39.95
N ASP A 87 25.88 -23.13 38.73
CA ASP A 87 26.74 -23.95 37.86
C ASP A 87 27.69 -23.13 36.95
N GLY A 88 27.75 -21.80 37.14
CA GLY A 88 28.58 -20.92 36.32
C GLY A 88 28.07 -20.71 34.89
N LYS A 89 26.84 -21.15 34.58
CA LYS A 89 26.20 -20.99 33.26
C LYS A 89 24.98 -20.08 33.35
N ASP A 90 24.49 -19.62 32.19
CA ASP A 90 23.26 -18.81 32.13
C ASP A 90 22.08 -19.48 32.84
N LEU A 91 21.25 -18.68 33.50
CA LEU A 91 20.02 -19.14 34.16
C LEU A 91 19.13 -19.95 33.19
N ARG A 92 18.59 -21.08 33.62
CA ARG A 92 17.69 -21.92 32.81
C ARG A 92 16.38 -22.14 33.53
N TYR A 93 15.28 -21.85 32.85
CA TYR A 93 13.95 -22.07 33.43
C TYR A 93 13.75 -23.55 33.81
N THR A 94 13.06 -23.81 34.92
CA THR A 94 12.60 -25.17 35.25
C THR A 94 11.54 -25.61 34.25
N ARG A 95 11.51 -26.92 33.95
CA ARG A 95 10.47 -27.49 33.07
C ARG A 95 9.07 -27.30 33.66
N GLY A 96 8.92 -27.45 34.97
CA GLY A 96 7.67 -27.17 35.69
C GLY A 96 7.23 -25.71 35.54
N PHE A 97 8.14 -24.74 35.69
CA PHE A 97 7.84 -23.33 35.47
C PHE A 97 7.42 -23.06 34.02
N LEU A 98 8.11 -23.63 33.02
CA LEU A 98 7.74 -23.44 31.61
C LEU A 98 6.35 -24.00 31.28
N LYS A 99 5.98 -25.14 31.88
CA LYS A 99 4.68 -25.80 31.69
C LYS A 99 3.55 -25.19 32.51
N LYS A 100 3.86 -24.42 33.57
CA LYS A 100 2.83 -23.74 34.36
C LYS A 100 2.06 -22.78 33.45
N ALA A 101 0.84 -23.17 33.10
CA ALA A 101 -0.15 -22.30 32.48
C ALA A 101 -0.86 -21.54 33.60
N GLU A 102 -0.85 -20.23 33.54
CA GLU A 102 -1.67 -19.40 34.41
C GLU A 102 -2.89 -18.97 33.60
N SER A 103 -4.09 -19.34 34.05
CA SER A 103 -5.32 -18.82 33.49
C SER A 103 -5.32 -17.31 33.68
N PHE A 104 -5.42 -16.57 32.57
CA PHE A 104 -5.53 -15.12 32.63
C PHE A 104 -6.93 -14.77 33.15
N ASN A 105 -7.03 -14.48 34.45
CA ASN A 105 -8.31 -14.30 35.15
C ASN A 105 -8.82 -12.85 35.16
N ARG A 106 -8.19 -11.92 34.44
CA ARG A 106 -8.76 -10.57 34.29
C ARG A 106 -9.79 -10.61 33.17
N GLU A 107 -10.96 -9.99 33.40
CA GLU A 107 -11.83 -9.59 32.29
C GLU A 107 -11.00 -8.72 31.35
N MET A 108 -10.72 -9.24 30.16
CA MET A 108 -10.14 -8.45 29.09
C MET A 108 -11.24 -7.55 28.54
N LYS A 109 -11.53 -6.45 29.25
CA LYS A 109 -12.22 -5.33 28.63
C LYS A 109 -11.42 -4.92 27.40
N ASP A 110 -12.12 -4.74 26.29
CA ASP A 110 -11.57 -4.23 25.03
C ASP A 110 -10.66 -5.20 24.26
N LEU A 111 -10.76 -6.53 24.48
CA LEU A 111 -10.36 -7.43 23.41
C LEU A 111 -11.31 -7.20 22.22
N PRO A 112 -10.79 -6.99 20.99
CA PRO A 112 -11.65 -7.04 19.82
C PRO A 112 -12.40 -8.38 19.84
N ASP A 113 -13.73 -8.34 19.66
CA ASP A 113 -14.57 -9.54 19.55
C ASP A 113 -14.01 -10.52 18.49
N GLU A 114 -13.33 -9.96 17.50
CA GLU A 114 -12.51 -10.65 16.52
C GLU A 114 -11.01 -10.42 16.80
N ILE A 115 -10.40 -11.29 17.62
CA ILE A 115 -8.97 -11.54 17.43
C ILE A 115 -8.88 -12.29 16.12
N HIS A 116 -8.76 -11.57 14.99
CA HIS A 116 -8.50 -12.20 13.70
C HIS A 116 -7.35 -13.18 13.92
N GLN A 117 -7.63 -14.47 13.73
CA GLN A 117 -6.59 -15.48 13.74
C GLN A 117 -5.56 -14.96 12.75
N MET A 118 -4.41 -14.55 13.29
CA MET A 118 -3.32 -14.09 12.45
C MET A 118 -3.04 -15.27 11.51
N PHE A 119 -3.42 -15.04 10.25
CA PHE A 119 -3.19 -15.93 9.11
C PHE A 119 -4.13 -17.15 9.04
N GLN A 120 -5.34 -16.94 8.51
CA GLN A 120 -6.09 -18.05 7.97
C GLN A 120 -5.38 -18.62 6.72
N PRO A 121 -5.28 -19.95 6.57
CA PRO A 121 -4.90 -20.56 5.31
C PRO A 121 -5.85 -20.06 4.22
N SER A 122 -5.29 -19.60 3.10
CA SER A 122 -6.00 -18.92 2.00
C SER A 122 -6.92 -19.86 1.18
N SER A 123 -7.56 -20.82 1.81
CA SER A 123 -8.31 -21.88 1.16
C SER A 123 -9.74 -21.97 1.73
N ALA A 124 -10.47 -20.85 1.64
CA ALA A 124 -11.92 -20.76 1.43
C ALA A 124 -12.30 -19.29 1.61
N LEU A 125 -12.26 -18.53 0.51
CA LEU A 125 -12.68 -17.14 0.40
C LEU A 125 -14.21 -17.03 0.52
N LYS A 126 -14.72 -17.31 1.72
CA LYS A 126 -16.06 -16.93 2.12
C LYS A 126 -15.93 -15.89 3.22
N SER A 127 -16.68 -14.80 3.11
CA SER A 127 -16.84 -13.85 4.22
C SER A 127 -17.40 -14.58 5.44
N ALA A 128 -17.34 -13.95 6.61
CA ALA A 128 -17.99 -14.48 7.82
C ALA A 128 -19.48 -14.81 7.60
N ASP A 129 -20.11 -14.10 6.65
CA ASP A 129 -21.52 -14.23 6.27
C ASP A 129 -21.75 -15.22 5.11
N GLY A 130 -20.69 -15.88 4.62
CA GLY A 130 -20.75 -16.86 3.54
C GLY A 130 -20.74 -16.27 2.12
N GLU A 131 -20.51 -14.95 1.97
CA GLU A 131 -20.42 -14.28 0.67
C GLU A 131 -19.09 -14.60 -0.02
N THR A 132 -19.10 -14.62 -1.36
CA THR A 132 -17.90 -14.82 -2.17
C THR A 132 -16.98 -13.60 -2.02
N LEU A 133 -15.73 -13.84 -1.66
CA LEU A 133 -14.69 -12.80 -1.69
C LEU A 133 -13.94 -12.85 -3.03
N PHE A 134 -13.69 -11.68 -3.61
CA PHE A 134 -13.06 -11.48 -4.91
C PHE A 134 -11.56 -11.15 -4.82
N GLY A 135 -11.00 -10.95 -3.63
CA GLY A 135 -9.55 -10.74 -3.45
C GLY A 135 -9.14 -9.29 -3.22
N THR A 136 -10.10 -8.37 -3.25
CA THR A 136 -9.88 -6.92 -3.06
C THR A 136 -10.46 -6.39 -1.76
N GLU A 137 -11.14 -7.23 -0.98
CA GLU A 137 -11.80 -6.86 0.28
C GLU A 137 -10.80 -6.50 1.39
N LYS A 138 -11.24 -5.65 2.32
CA LYS A 138 -10.41 -5.15 3.42
C LYS A 138 -9.83 -6.27 4.29
N GLU A 139 -10.57 -7.33 4.57
CA GLU A 139 -10.08 -8.48 5.35
C GLU A 139 -8.88 -9.19 4.71
N LEU A 140 -8.72 -9.13 3.38
CA LEU A 140 -7.66 -9.81 2.65
C LEU A 140 -6.38 -8.97 2.51
N ARG A 141 -6.33 -7.81 3.16
CA ARG A 141 -5.21 -6.87 3.08
C ARG A 141 -4.01 -7.26 3.96
N GLY A 142 -4.23 -8.12 4.95
CA GLY A 142 -3.19 -8.55 5.88
C GLY A 142 -1.98 -9.20 5.20
N GLY A 143 -0.88 -9.32 5.94
CA GLY A 143 0.21 -10.23 5.55
C GLY A 143 -0.24 -11.69 5.60
N PHE A 144 0.66 -12.61 5.24
CA PHE A 144 0.41 -14.05 5.31
C PHE A 144 1.49 -14.75 6.13
N THR A 145 1.17 -15.91 6.70
CA THR A 145 2.18 -16.80 7.29
C THR A 145 2.52 -17.89 6.30
N CYS A 146 3.81 -18.07 6.04
CA CYS A 146 4.26 -19.10 5.12
C CYS A 146 3.88 -20.49 5.66
N PRO A 147 3.18 -21.33 4.88
CA PRO A 147 2.80 -22.67 5.33
C PRO A 147 4.00 -23.60 5.52
N THR A 148 5.13 -23.30 4.87
CA THR A 148 6.37 -24.09 4.95
C THR A 148 7.22 -23.71 6.16
N CYS A 149 7.67 -22.44 6.24
CA CYS A 149 8.62 -22.01 7.28
C CYS A 149 7.98 -21.27 8.46
N ARG A 150 6.67 -20.99 8.40
CA ARG A 150 5.90 -20.30 9.45
C ARG A 150 6.32 -18.87 9.77
N CYS A 151 7.20 -18.28 8.96
CA CYS A 151 7.50 -16.86 9.04
C CYS A 151 6.30 -16.02 8.57
N CYS A 152 6.07 -14.89 9.23
CA CYS A 152 5.13 -13.87 8.78
C CYS A 152 5.76 -13.10 7.61
N ASN A 153 4.98 -12.87 6.57
CA ASN A 153 5.41 -12.19 5.35
C ASN A 153 4.44 -11.06 5.03
N ALA A 154 4.97 -9.98 4.47
CA ALA A 154 4.15 -8.94 3.88
C ALA A 154 3.55 -9.45 2.56
N HIS A 155 2.32 -9.04 2.29
CA HIS A 155 1.72 -9.22 0.97
C HIS A 155 2.26 -8.12 0.05
N ILE A 156 3.13 -8.48 -0.89
CA ILE A 156 3.85 -7.53 -1.76
C ILE A 156 3.28 -7.53 -3.18
N PHE A 157 3.02 -8.70 -3.75
CA PHE A 157 2.55 -8.83 -5.13
C PHE A 157 1.04 -8.98 -5.17
N TRP A 158 0.39 -8.45 -6.21
CA TRP A 158 -1.06 -8.49 -6.33
C TRP A 158 -1.59 -9.91 -6.53
N ASP A 159 -0.82 -10.72 -7.26
CA ASP A 159 -1.21 -12.01 -7.82
C ASP A 159 -0.60 -13.21 -7.07
N ARG A 160 0.31 -12.97 -6.12
CA ARG A 160 0.99 -14.06 -5.41
C ARG A 160 1.51 -13.68 -4.03
N ASN A 161 1.64 -14.71 -3.20
CA ASN A 161 2.37 -14.70 -1.95
C ASN A 161 3.79 -15.22 -2.17
N ASP A 162 4.80 -14.42 -1.82
CA ASP A 162 6.22 -14.81 -1.90
C ASP A 162 6.83 -14.79 -0.50
N CYS A 163 7.35 -15.93 -0.03
CA CYS A 163 8.00 -16.05 1.26
C CYS A 163 9.49 -15.73 1.14
N ILE A 164 9.94 -14.65 1.79
CA ILE A 164 11.34 -14.21 1.73
C ILE A 164 12.32 -15.19 2.40
N ASN A 165 11.84 -15.98 3.37
CA ASN A 165 12.71 -16.85 4.16
C ASN A 165 13.00 -18.21 3.49
N CYS A 166 12.02 -18.82 2.82
CA CYS A 166 12.17 -20.17 2.26
C CYS A 166 11.80 -20.28 0.77
N GLY A 167 11.46 -19.18 0.11
CA GLY A 167 11.13 -19.17 -1.32
C GLY A 167 9.79 -19.83 -1.68
N PHE A 168 8.93 -20.12 -0.71
CA PHE A 168 7.57 -20.58 -0.99
C PHE A 168 6.82 -19.52 -1.81
N THR A 169 6.12 -19.95 -2.85
CA THR A 169 5.28 -19.10 -3.69
C THR A 169 3.88 -19.71 -3.82
N GLN A 170 2.86 -18.85 -3.89
CA GLN A 170 1.47 -19.26 -4.07
C GLN A 170 0.70 -18.22 -4.89
N ASP A 171 0.03 -18.66 -5.94
CA ASP A 171 -0.90 -17.81 -6.70
C ASP A 171 -2.13 -17.46 -5.85
N ILE A 172 -2.43 -16.17 -5.80
CA ILE A 172 -3.59 -15.59 -5.11
C ILE A 172 -4.21 -14.49 -5.97
N THR A 173 -4.18 -14.66 -7.29
CA THR A 173 -4.76 -13.71 -8.25
C THR A 173 -6.21 -13.40 -7.87
N PRO A 174 -6.57 -12.13 -7.64
CA PRO A 174 -7.95 -11.74 -7.37
C PRO A 174 -8.89 -12.18 -8.48
N LEU A 175 -10.09 -12.59 -8.09
CA LEU A 175 -11.15 -12.91 -9.04
C LEU A 175 -11.62 -11.63 -9.74
N PRO A 176 -12.04 -11.71 -11.01
CA PRO A 176 -12.69 -10.58 -11.68
C PRO A 176 -13.88 -10.09 -10.86
N TYR A 177 -13.87 -8.80 -10.52
CA TYR A 177 -14.96 -8.15 -9.82
C TYR A 177 -16.13 -7.91 -10.80
N PRO A 178 -17.35 -8.38 -10.48
CA PRO A 178 -18.50 -8.29 -11.37
C PRO A 178 -18.93 -6.85 -11.68
N MET A 179 -19.23 -6.58 -12.96
CA MET A 179 -19.66 -5.25 -13.41
C MET A 179 -21.00 -4.81 -12.82
N ASP A 180 -21.93 -5.74 -12.62
CA ASP A 180 -23.24 -5.48 -12.00
C ASP A 180 -23.11 -5.06 -10.52
N LEU A 181 -22.13 -5.62 -9.79
CA LEU A 181 -21.80 -5.17 -8.45
C LEU A 181 -21.23 -3.75 -8.46
N ILE A 182 -20.31 -3.44 -9.38
CA ILE A 182 -19.75 -2.08 -9.55
C ILE A 182 -20.85 -1.06 -9.85
N GLU A 183 -21.77 -1.39 -10.75
CA GLU A 183 -22.90 -0.53 -11.10
C GLU A 183 -23.81 -0.30 -9.89
N SER A 184 -24.14 -1.36 -9.14
CA SER A 184 -24.94 -1.30 -7.92
C SER A 184 -24.30 -0.44 -6.82
N GLU A 185 -22.99 -0.62 -6.59
CA GLU A 185 -22.21 0.19 -5.65
C GLU A 185 -22.19 1.67 -6.04
N THR A 186 -21.98 1.93 -7.33
CA THR A 186 -21.95 3.29 -7.87
C THR A 186 -23.29 3.99 -7.70
N GLU A 187 -24.40 3.30 -8.00
CA GLU A 187 -25.74 3.83 -7.76
C GLU A 187 -26.00 4.13 -6.28
N LYS A 188 -25.62 3.20 -5.39
CA LYS A 188 -25.76 3.36 -3.94
C LYS A 188 -24.97 4.58 -3.44
N ASP A 189 -23.73 4.75 -3.88
CA ASP A 189 -22.89 5.90 -3.52
C ASP A 189 -23.47 7.23 -4.03
N ILE A 190 -23.95 7.27 -5.27
CA ILE A 190 -24.63 8.45 -5.84
C ILE A 190 -25.87 8.81 -5.00
N LYS A 191 -26.75 7.84 -4.71
CA LYS A 191 -27.96 8.04 -3.91
C LYS A 191 -27.62 8.53 -2.50
N LYS A 192 -26.59 7.97 -1.86
CA LYS A 192 -26.10 8.38 -0.54
C LYS A 192 -25.63 9.84 -0.56
N LYS A 193 -24.80 10.21 -1.53
CA LYS A 193 -24.25 11.58 -1.63
C LYS A 193 -25.33 12.62 -1.97
N GLN A 194 -26.34 12.26 -2.77
CA GLN A 194 -27.52 13.12 -3.02
C GLN A 194 -28.30 13.38 -1.72
N LYS A 195 -28.52 12.34 -0.90
CA LYS A 195 -29.22 12.47 0.39
C LYS A 195 -28.48 13.38 1.36
N ASP A 196 -27.15 13.37 1.35
CA ASP A 196 -26.30 14.20 2.20
C ASP A 196 -26.27 15.69 1.78
N GLY A 197 -27.10 16.11 0.80
CA GLY A 197 -27.16 17.49 0.31
C GLY A 197 -25.92 17.92 -0.47
N LYS A 198 -25.00 17.00 -0.76
CA LYS A 198 -23.88 17.25 -1.67
C LYS A 198 -24.44 17.14 -3.08
N LEU A 199 -24.64 18.29 -3.73
CA LEU A 199 -24.82 18.37 -5.18
C LEU A 199 -23.59 17.75 -5.84
N LEU A 200 -23.66 16.45 -6.09
CA LEU A 200 -22.78 15.81 -7.04
C LEU A 200 -23.24 16.29 -8.41
N ASP A 201 -22.44 17.17 -8.99
CA ASP A 201 -22.33 17.34 -10.43
C ASP A 201 -21.80 16.09 -11.16
N GLY A 202 -21.89 14.91 -10.53
CA GLY A 202 -21.22 13.70 -10.96
C GLY A 202 -19.70 13.70 -10.74
N ALA A 203 -19.11 14.77 -10.21
CA ALA A 203 -17.66 14.81 -10.02
C ALA A 203 -17.24 13.98 -8.81
N THR A 204 -16.42 12.97 -9.07
CA THR A 204 -15.58 12.29 -8.08
C THR A 204 -14.40 13.16 -7.64
N ILE A 205 -14.38 14.45 -8.02
CA ILE A 205 -13.32 15.41 -7.73
C ILE A 205 -13.82 16.41 -6.69
N ARG A 206 -13.11 16.56 -5.58
CA ARG A 206 -13.31 17.62 -4.60
C ARG A 206 -12.23 18.69 -4.74
N LEU A 207 -12.63 19.89 -5.12
CA LEU A 207 -11.75 21.06 -5.18
C LEU A 207 -11.97 21.94 -3.95
N MET A 208 -10.93 22.10 -3.13
CA MET A 208 -10.99 22.82 -1.85
C MET A 208 -10.51 24.28 -1.99
N THR A 209 -11.03 25.07 -2.94
CA THR A 209 -10.49 26.43 -3.18
C THR A 209 -11.50 27.45 -3.72
N SER A 210 -11.33 28.71 -3.29
CA SER A 210 -12.04 29.92 -3.79
C SER A 210 -11.53 30.43 -5.16
N HIS A 211 -10.48 29.81 -5.70
CA HIS A 211 -9.81 30.23 -6.94
C HIS A 211 -10.09 29.29 -8.12
N VAL A 212 -11.25 28.65 -8.11
CA VAL A 212 -11.68 27.74 -9.17
C VAL A 212 -12.94 28.26 -9.82
N THR A 213 -12.92 28.35 -11.14
CA THR A 213 -14.11 28.58 -11.95
C THR A 213 -14.50 27.29 -12.66
N LYS A 214 -15.75 26.88 -12.51
CA LYS A 214 -16.29 25.65 -13.09
C LYS A 214 -17.09 25.95 -14.35
N PHE A 215 -16.78 25.26 -15.44
CA PHE A 215 -17.51 25.30 -16.70
C PHE A 215 -18.10 23.93 -16.98
N MET A 216 -19.40 23.89 -17.25
CA MET A 216 -20.07 22.70 -17.80
C MET A 216 -20.14 22.86 -19.30
N GLU A 217 -19.48 21.97 -20.03
CA GLU A 217 -19.52 21.96 -21.48
C GLU A 217 -20.64 21.03 -21.97
N PRO A 218 -21.17 21.27 -23.19
CA PRO A 218 -22.21 20.42 -23.75
C PRO A 218 -21.72 18.96 -23.87
N ALA A 219 -22.59 18.03 -23.49
CA ALA A 219 -22.40 16.61 -23.78
C ALA A 219 -22.35 16.38 -25.30
N ASP A 220 -21.67 15.31 -25.72
CA ASP A 220 -21.58 14.89 -27.12
C ASP A 220 -21.87 13.40 -27.27
N ALA A 221 -21.68 12.85 -28.48
CA ALA A 221 -21.94 11.44 -28.74
C ALA A 221 -21.06 10.48 -27.90
N ARG A 222 -19.94 10.95 -27.36
CA ARG A 222 -18.95 10.17 -26.60
C ARG A 222 -18.95 10.47 -25.11
N THR A 223 -19.36 11.66 -24.73
CA THR A 223 -19.24 12.20 -23.38
C THR A 223 -20.61 12.60 -22.84
N GLU A 224 -21.05 11.96 -21.74
CA GLU A 224 -22.30 12.31 -21.07
C GLU A 224 -22.14 13.46 -20.06
N LEU A 225 -20.92 13.66 -19.55
CA LEU A 225 -20.59 14.75 -18.64
C LEU A 225 -19.20 15.27 -18.94
N LEU A 226 -19.10 16.58 -19.20
CA LEU A 226 -17.85 17.29 -19.39
C LEU A 226 -17.80 18.51 -18.49
N ILE A 227 -16.85 18.52 -17.56
CA ILE A 227 -16.62 19.64 -16.64
C ILE A 227 -15.18 20.10 -16.77
N VAL A 228 -14.97 21.39 -16.99
CA VAL A 228 -13.65 22.03 -16.97
C VAL A 228 -13.55 22.93 -15.76
N TYR A 229 -12.59 22.64 -14.89
CA TYR A 229 -12.23 23.47 -13.75
C TYR A 229 -11.01 24.30 -14.09
N MET A 230 -11.19 25.62 -14.21
CA MET A 230 -10.09 26.56 -14.35
C MET A 230 -9.55 26.96 -12.98
N ILE A 231 -8.26 26.72 -12.77
CA ILE A 231 -7.57 27.01 -11.51
C ILE A 231 -6.78 28.29 -11.70
N LYS A 232 -7.16 29.34 -10.96
CA LYS A 232 -6.50 30.65 -11.02
C LYS A 232 -5.60 30.89 -9.81
N SER A 233 -4.63 31.78 -9.98
CA SER A 233 -3.80 32.30 -8.90
C SER A 233 -4.55 33.38 -8.10
N THR A 234 -3.92 33.86 -7.03
CA THR A 234 -4.42 35.03 -6.28
C THR A 234 -4.39 36.32 -7.09
N GLU A 235 -3.63 36.37 -8.19
CA GLU A 235 -3.56 37.50 -9.13
C GLU A 235 -4.53 37.33 -10.33
N ASP A 236 -5.49 36.40 -10.23
CA ASP A 236 -6.44 36.03 -11.30
C ASP A 236 -5.79 35.49 -12.60
N LYS A 237 -4.51 35.11 -12.56
CA LYS A 237 -3.83 34.42 -13.68
C LYS A 237 -4.19 32.93 -13.71
N LEU A 238 -4.44 32.37 -14.87
CA LEU A 238 -4.72 30.94 -15.05
C LEU A 238 -3.45 30.11 -14.82
N ILE A 239 -3.49 29.24 -13.82
CA ILE A 239 -2.42 28.29 -13.48
C ILE A 239 -2.53 27.05 -14.36
N GLY A 240 -3.75 26.54 -14.51
CA GLY A 240 -4.03 25.34 -15.28
C GLY A 240 -5.50 24.94 -15.17
N THR A 241 -5.81 23.75 -15.68
CA THR A 241 -7.17 23.23 -15.73
C THR A 241 -7.24 21.78 -15.29
N VAL A 242 -8.36 21.38 -14.70
CA VAL A 242 -8.72 19.97 -14.52
C VAL A 242 -9.94 19.70 -15.38
N VAL A 243 -9.86 18.72 -16.26
CA VAL A 243 -10.98 18.32 -17.11
C VAL A 243 -11.50 16.98 -16.61
N LEU A 244 -12.78 16.94 -16.25
CA LEU A 244 -13.49 15.73 -15.91
C LEU A 244 -14.38 15.35 -17.09
N GLU A 245 -14.08 14.21 -17.70
CA GLU A 245 -14.87 13.60 -18.76
C GLU A 245 -15.50 12.30 -18.24
N ARG A 246 -16.82 12.13 -18.43
CA ARG A 246 -17.49 10.85 -18.22
C ARG A 246 -18.01 10.32 -19.57
N PRO A 247 -17.58 9.13 -19.99
CA PRO A 247 -18.02 8.55 -21.25
C PRO A 247 -19.47 8.09 -21.20
N THR A 248 -20.17 8.16 -22.33
CA THR A 248 -21.50 7.56 -22.49
C THR A 248 -21.43 6.03 -22.35
N LYS A 249 -22.55 5.37 -22.07
CA LYS A 249 -22.64 3.90 -22.07
C LYS A 249 -22.11 3.28 -23.36
N ALA A 250 -22.44 3.86 -24.52
CA ALA A 250 -21.95 3.37 -25.82
C ALA A 250 -20.43 3.48 -25.93
N SER A 251 -19.83 4.58 -25.46
CA SER A 251 -18.38 4.78 -25.47
C SER A 251 -17.62 3.89 -24.48
N LYS A 252 -18.22 3.55 -23.34
CA LYS A 252 -17.65 2.56 -22.41
C LYS A 252 -17.57 1.17 -23.03
N MET A 253 -18.60 0.77 -23.78
CA MET A 253 -18.72 -0.54 -24.42
C MET A 253 -17.99 -0.65 -25.78
N ALA A 254 -17.49 0.46 -26.33
CA ALA A 254 -16.80 0.48 -27.61
C ALA A 254 -15.52 -0.38 -27.60
N PRO A 255 -14.96 -0.77 -28.76
CA PRO A 255 -13.63 -1.35 -28.82
C PRO A 255 -12.60 -0.45 -28.14
N CYS A 256 -11.79 -1.01 -27.23
CA CYS A 256 -10.86 -0.26 -26.37
C CYS A 256 -11.53 0.75 -25.41
N GLY A 257 -12.85 0.66 -25.22
CA GLY A 257 -13.60 1.42 -24.22
C GLY A 257 -13.31 0.95 -22.79
N ALA A 258 -13.77 1.74 -21.82
CA ALA A 258 -13.48 1.55 -20.40
C ALA A 258 -13.92 0.16 -19.87
N ASP A 259 -15.06 -0.38 -20.32
CA ASP A 259 -15.56 -1.68 -19.83
C ASP A 259 -14.67 -2.83 -20.34
N LYS A 260 -14.31 -2.79 -21.63
CA LYS A 260 -13.37 -3.77 -22.21
C LYS A 260 -12.00 -3.65 -21.55
N LEU A 261 -11.51 -2.44 -21.35
CA LEU A 261 -10.22 -2.20 -20.72
C LEU A 261 -10.18 -2.74 -19.29
N PHE A 262 -11.22 -2.46 -18.50
CA PHE A 262 -11.33 -3.01 -17.14
C PHE A 262 -11.35 -4.53 -17.17
N GLY A 263 -12.18 -5.15 -18.02
CA GLY A 263 -12.20 -6.60 -18.22
C GLY A 263 -10.82 -7.18 -18.54
N SER A 264 -10.10 -6.58 -19.50
CA SER A 264 -8.74 -7.00 -19.85
C SER A 264 -7.75 -6.84 -18.70
N ILE A 265 -7.84 -5.78 -17.89
CA ILE A 265 -6.98 -5.62 -16.71
C ILE A 265 -7.26 -6.71 -15.66
N GLN A 266 -8.54 -7.08 -15.46
CA GLN A 266 -8.90 -8.15 -14.52
C GLN A 266 -8.42 -9.52 -15.01
N GLU A 267 -8.60 -9.82 -16.29
CA GLU A 267 -8.16 -11.07 -16.93
C GLU A 267 -6.63 -11.17 -16.99
N GLU A 268 -5.94 -10.05 -17.20
CA GLU A 268 -4.48 -9.97 -17.31
C GLU A 268 -3.80 -9.54 -16.01
N GLY A 269 -4.48 -9.58 -14.86
CA GLY A 269 -4.00 -9.02 -13.59
C GLY A 269 -2.57 -9.43 -13.19
N GLY A 270 -2.21 -10.70 -13.40
CA GLY A 270 -0.82 -11.17 -13.18
C GLY A 270 0.21 -10.59 -14.16
N LYS A 271 -0.18 -10.30 -15.40
CA LYS A 271 0.68 -9.65 -16.41
C LYS A 271 0.86 -8.15 -16.15
N MET A 272 -0.06 -7.54 -15.39
CA MET A 272 0.04 -6.14 -15.00
C MET A 272 1.16 -5.89 -13.98
N LYS A 273 1.79 -6.93 -13.41
CA LYS A 273 2.96 -6.84 -12.51
C LYS A 273 2.75 -5.89 -11.31
N PHE A 274 1.51 -5.80 -10.82
CA PHE A 274 1.16 -4.96 -9.69
C PHE A 274 1.87 -5.39 -8.41
N ARG A 275 2.52 -4.44 -7.73
CA ARG A 275 3.18 -4.68 -6.44
C ARG A 275 3.13 -3.47 -5.53
N ARG A 276 3.25 -3.70 -4.23
CA ARG A 276 3.47 -2.65 -3.23
C ARG A 276 4.95 -2.29 -3.20
N ASN A 277 5.26 -1.01 -3.06
CA ASN A 277 6.63 -0.51 -3.02
C ASN A 277 6.98 0.04 -1.63
N PRO A 278 8.25 0.03 -1.22
CA PRO A 278 8.66 0.68 0.02
C PRO A 278 8.34 2.18 0.00
N ALA A 279 7.50 2.61 0.94
CA ALA A 279 7.17 4.01 1.19
C ALA A 279 8.12 4.63 2.24
N ARG A 280 8.55 3.85 3.25
CA ARG A 280 9.52 4.30 4.27
C ARG A 280 10.54 3.23 4.64
N CYS A 281 11.74 3.68 5.02
CA CYS A 281 12.84 2.86 5.55
C CYS A 281 13.10 1.55 4.77
N PRO A 282 13.34 1.64 3.44
CA PRO A 282 13.45 0.46 2.59
C PRO A 282 14.57 -0.48 3.03
N GLY A 283 14.28 -1.79 3.10
CA GLY A 283 15.20 -2.85 3.50
C GLY A 283 15.54 -2.90 4.99
N SER A 284 14.81 -2.18 5.84
CA SER A 284 14.99 -2.21 7.29
C SER A 284 13.90 -3.03 8.00
N THR A 285 14.08 -3.30 9.29
CA THR A 285 13.07 -3.95 10.14
C THR A 285 11.82 -3.10 10.37
N VAL A 286 11.84 -1.82 9.97
CA VAL A 286 10.72 -0.87 10.06
C VAL A 286 10.29 -0.38 8.66
N GLU A 287 10.51 -1.20 7.63
CA GLU A 287 10.05 -0.90 6.28
C GLU A 287 8.52 -0.78 6.25
N GLU A 288 8.02 0.33 5.73
CA GLU A 288 6.60 0.54 5.47
C GLU A 288 6.37 0.46 3.96
N LEU A 289 5.46 -0.40 3.50
CA LEU A 289 5.05 -0.50 2.10
C LEU A 289 3.87 0.44 1.79
N THR A 290 3.75 0.90 0.54
CA THR A 290 2.57 1.62 0.03
C THR A 290 1.29 0.87 0.33
N ARG A 291 0.15 1.55 0.43
CA ARG A 291 -1.14 0.85 0.60
C ARG A 291 -1.60 0.24 -0.72
N HIS A 292 -1.61 1.06 -1.77
CA HIS A 292 -1.91 0.66 -3.12
C HIS A 292 -0.80 -0.20 -3.74
N TYR A 293 -1.19 -0.94 -4.76
CA TYR A 293 -0.30 -1.66 -5.66
C TYR A 293 -0.08 -0.83 -6.90
N GLN A 294 1.08 -0.99 -7.54
CA GLN A 294 1.40 -0.27 -8.74
C GLN A 294 2.31 -1.04 -9.67
N SER A 295 2.26 -0.69 -10.94
CA SER A 295 3.24 -1.06 -11.95
C SER A 295 3.52 0.12 -12.85
N ASN A 296 4.79 0.29 -13.20
CA ASN A 296 5.22 1.38 -14.06
C ASN A 296 5.66 0.85 -15.42
N TRP A 297 5.22 1.52 -16.48
CA TRP A 297 5.51 1.15 -17.86
C TRP A 297 6.07 2.33 -18.62
N GLY A 298 7.04 2.09 -19.49
CA GLY A 298 7.70 3.16 -20.26
C GLY A 298 9.00 3.62 -19.60
N VAL A 299 9.16 4.95 -19.46
CA VAL A 299 10.30 5.56 -18.77
C VAL A 299 10.26 5.28 -17.25
N GLN A 300 11.36 5.52 -16.53
CA GLN A 300 11.47 5.16 -15.11
C GLN A 300 10.91 6.23 -14.16
N TYR A 301 10.10 5.77 -13.20
CA TYR A 301 9.47 6.57 -12.14
C TYR A 301 10.23 6.47 -10.82
N ASP A 302 10.30 7.55 -10.03
CA ASP A 302 11.00 7.60 -8.74
C ASP A 302 10.16 8.26 -7.62
N PHE A 303 10.03 7.57 -6.48
CA PHE A 303 9.38 8.10 -5.27
C PHE A 303 10.33 8.90 -4.36
N GLY A 304 11.44 9.40 -4.88
CA GLY A 304 12.42 10.21 -4.15
C GLY A 304 13.23 9.47 -3.07
N VAL A 305 12.89 8.19 -2.78
CA VAL A 305 13.64 7.32 -1.87
C VAL A 305 14.47 6.30 -2.67
N ARG A 306 13.88 5.70 -3.71
CA ARG A 306 14.53 4.85 -4.71
C ARG A 306 13.70 4.83 -6.00
N PRO A 307 14.36 4.71 -7.16
CA PRO A 307 13.68 4.40 -8.40
C PRO A 307 12.83 3.13 -8.28
N ILE A 308 11.65 3.17 -8.89
CA ILE A 308 10.73 2.04 -8.93
C ILE A 308 11.08 1.22 -10.17
N PRO A 309 10.98 -0.11 -10.10
CA PRO A 309 11.09 -0.93 -11.30
C PRO A 309 10.06 -0.50 -12.33
N THR A 310 10.55 -0.13 -13.51
CA THR A 310 9.75 0.15 -14.69
C THR A 310 9.91 -0.97 -15.70
N VAL A 311 8.91 -1.19 -16.53
CA VAL A 311 8.95 -2.16 -17.62
C VAL A 311 8.80 -1.40 -18.95
N PRO A 312 9.69 -1.58 -19.94
CA PRO A 312 9.57 -0.93 -21.23
C PRO A 312 8.21 -1.20 -21.90
N PHE A 313 7.69 -0.24 -22.67
CA PHE A 313 6.43 -0.44 -23.41
C PHE A 313 6.48 -1.61 -24.39
N LYS A 314 7.68 -1.98 -24.87
CA LYS A 314 7.87 -3.16 -25.72
C LYS A 314 7.34 -4.45 -25.07
N GLU A 315 7.48 -4.56 -23.75
CA GLU A 315 7.04 -5.71 -22.94
C GLU A 315 5.64 -5.52 -22.33
N ALA A 316 4.99 -4.38 -22.57
CA ALA A 316 3.69 -4.06 -21.97
C ALA A 316 2.57 -5.01 -22.42
N PRO A 317 1.71 -5.51 -21.52
CA PRO A 317 0.52 -6.24 -21.94
C PRO A 317 -0.39 -5.36 -22.81
N ASP A 318 -1.27 -5.99 -23.59
CA ASP A 318 -2.17 -5.27 -24.49
C ASP A 318 -3.06 -4.30 -23.70
N ALA A 319 -3.49 -4.66 -22.49
CA ALA A 319 -4.24 -3.77 -21.61
C ALA A 319 -3.54 -2.43 -21.31
N VAL A 320 -2.21 -2.42 -21.16
CA VAL A 320 -1.43 -1.19 -20.94
C VAL A 320 -1.41 -0.32 -22.20
N LEU A 321 -1.22 -0.94 -23.38
CA LEU A 321 -1.23 -0.20 -24.64
C LEU A 321 -2.64 0.33 -24.98
N MET A 322 -3.69 -0.44 -24.70
CA MET A 322 -5.07 0.00 -24.80
C MET A 322 -5.35 1.21 -23.90
N SER A 323 -4.88 1.15 -22.64
CA SER A 323 -4.98 2.27 -21.70
C SER A 323 -4.31 3.52 -22.25
N LEU A 324 -3.09 3.39 -22.77
CA LEU A 324 -2.34 4.52 -23.32
C LEU A 324 -3.04 5.14 -24.53
N ALA A 325 -3.70 4.34 -25.37
CA ALA A 325 -4.49 4.84 -26.50
C ALA A 325 -5.69 5.66 -26.03
N GLN A 326 -6.43 5.16 -25.03
CA GLN A 326 -7.55 5.86 -24.43
C GLN A 326 -7.11 7.17 -23.76
N LEU A 327 -6.06 7.11 -22.94
CA LEU A 327 -5.51 8.28 -22.24
C LEU A 327 -5.01 9.34 -23.23
N THR A 328 -4.36 8.93 -24.32
CA THR A 328 -3.88 9.86 -25.36
C THR A 328 -5.04 10.60 -26.03
N ASP A 329 -6.11 9.88 -26.38
CA ASP A 329 -7.29 10.47 -27.04
C ASP A 329 -8.03 11.43 -26.11
N VAL A 330 -8.22 11.06 -24.84
CA VAL A 330 -8.85 11.90 -23.81
C VAL A 330 -7.97 13.10 -23.47
N GLY A 331 -6.65 12.91 -23.31
CA GLY A 331 -5.70 13.96 -23.00
C GLY A 331 -5.64 15.05 -24.06
N LYS A 332 -5.66 14.66 -25.35
CA LYS A 332 -5.75 15.60 -26.48
C LYS A 332 -7.02 16.44 -26.41
N ARG A 333 -8.18 15.80 -26.24
CA ARG A 333 -9.47 16.51 -26.10
C ARG A 333 -9.49 17.43 -24.90
N ALA A 334 -9.01 16.97 -23.75
CA ALA A 334 -8.95 17.77 -22.54
C ALA A 334 -8.13 19.05 -22.76
N LEU A 335 -6.97 18.94 -23.41
CA LEU A 335 -6.15 20.09 -23.78
C LEU A 335 -6.90 21.04 -24.73
N GLU A 336 -7.55 20.52 -25.77
CA GLU A 336 -8.34 21.32 -26.72
C GLU A 336 -9.48 22.08 -26.02
N HIS A 337 -10.22 21.42 -25.11
CA HIS A 337 -11.28 22.04 -24.33
C HIS A 337 -10.74 23.17 -23.45
N SER A 338 -9.62 22.93 -22.77
CA SER A 338 -8.99 23.91 -21.90
C SER A 338 -8.45 25.12 -22.67
N GLN A 339 -7.79 24.91 -23.82
CA GLN A 339 -7.27 25.98 -24.68
C GLN A 339 -8.41 26.83 -25.25
N ARG A 340 -9.46 26.20 -25.79
CA ARG A 340 -10.62 26.92 -26.32
C ARG A 340 -11.28 27.77 -25.24
N LEU A 341 -11.47 27.23 -24.04
CA LEU A 341 -12.06 28.00 -22.94
C LEU A 341 -11.12 29.12 -22.48
N ALA A 342 -9.81 28.89 -22.35
CA ALA A 342 -8.87 29.94 -21.96
C ALA A 342 -8.89 31.13 -22.95
N ILE A 343 -9.00 30.85 -24.25
CA ILE A 343 -9.16 31.88 -25.30
C ILE A 343 -10.50 32.59 -25.16
N LYS A 344 -11.60 31.85 -25.04
CA LYS A 344 -12.96 32.40 -24.92
C LYS A 344 -13.10 33.33 -23.71
N GLU A 345 -12.57 32.91 -22.58
CA GLU A 345 -12.60 33.64 -21.31
C GLU A 345 -11.47 34.67 -21.19
N LYS A 346 -10.65 34.85 -22.23
CA LYS A 346 -9.55 35.82 -22.30
C LYS A 346 -8.60 35.73 -21.11
N CYS A 347 -8.28 34.51 -20.69
CA CYS A 347 -7.45 34.28 -19.51
C CYS A 347 -6.01 34.76 -19.75
N ILE A 348 -5.44 35.41 -18.73
CA ILE A 348 -4.00 35.69 -18.66
C ILE A 348 -3.33 34.47 -18.03
N LEU A 349 -2.37 33.86 -18.71
CA LEU A 349 -1.66 32.69 -18.20
C LEU A 349 -0.58 33.10 -17.19
N THR A 350 -0.27 32.21 -16.24
CA THR A 350 0.92 32.37 -15.42
C THR A 350 2.20 32.21 -16.25
N ASP A 351 3.28 32.86 -15.83
CA ASP A 351 4.59 32.72 -16.47
C ASP A 351 5.03 31.25 -16.46
N GLY A 352 5.54 30.76 -17.59
CA GLY A 352 5.97 29.36 -17.76
C GLY A 352 4.82 28.36 -17.95
N SER A 353 3.57 28.82 -18.13
CA SER A 353 2.45 27.92 -18.44
C SER A 353 2.63 27.24 -19.80
N THR A 354 2.49 25.92 -19.82
CA THR A 354 2.51 25.10 -21.04
C THR A 354 1.11 24.88 -21.63
N LEU A 355 0.07 25.55 -21.11
CA LEU A 355 -1.33 25.26 -21.48
C LEU A 355 -1.62 25.47 -22.97
N MET A 356 -0.96 26.45 -23.59
CA MET A 356 -1.14 26.77 -25.01
C MET A 356 -0.15 26.05 -25.94
N GLU A 357 0.71 25.19 -25.39
CA GLU A 357 1.61 24.36 -26.17
C GLU A 357 0.84 23.19 -26.80
N GLY A 358 1.45 22.56 -27.81
CA GLY A 358 0.88 21.37 -28.44
C GLY A 358 0.91 20.16 -27.50
N TYR A 359 0.02 19.20 -27.74
CA TYR A 359 0.05 17.93 -27.02
C TYR A 359 1.37 17.18 -27.27
N GLU A 360 2.04 16.77 -26.19
CA GLU A 360 3.19 15.88 -26.24
C GLU A 360 2.76 14.42 -25.96
N PRO A 361 3.25 13.43 -26.73
CA PRO A 361 2.94 12.02 -26.49
C PRO A 361 3.41 11.51 -25.12
N TYR A 362 2.56 10.70 -24.48
CA TYR A 362 2.94 9.99 -23.25
C TYR A 362 4.06 8.99 -23.49
N ASN A 363 5.07 9.04 -22.63
CA ASN A 363 6.21 8.13 -22.59
C ASN A 363 6.20 7.22 -21.34
N GLU A 364 5.18 7.36 -20.50
CA GLU A 364 5.02 6.64 -19.23
C GLU A 364 3.54 6.27 -19.02
N LEU A 365 3.32 5.13 -18.36
CA LEU A 365 2.04 4.77 -17.76
C LEU A 365 2.27 4.17 -16.38
N LEU A 366 1.83 4.89 -15.35
CA LEU A 366 1.74 4.39 -13.99
C LEU A 366 0.35 3.79 -13.76
N ALA A 367 0.28 2.46 -13.65
CA ALA A 367 -0.96 1.76 -13.31
C ALA A 367 -1.04 1.59 -11.79
N LEU A 368 -2.18 1.94 -11.20
CA LEU A 368 -2.44 1.81 -9.77
C LEU A 368 -3.62 0.86 -9.55
N ALA A 369 -3.47 -0.08 -8.63
CA ALA A 369 -4.53 -0.98 -8.19
C ALA A 369 -4.79 -0.78 -6.69
N TYR A 370 -6.06 -0.62 -6.34
CA TYR A 370 -6.53 -0.36 -4.99
C TYR A 370 -7.37 -1.53 -4.52
N ARG A 371 -7.16 -1.95 -3.28
CA ARG A 371 -8.11 -2.75 -2.53
C ARG A 371 -9.08 -1.85 -1.79
N GLU A 372 -10.12 -2.45 -1.23
CA GLU A 372 -11.07 -1.75 -0.40
C GLU A 372 -10.34 -0.95 0.70
N THR A 373 -10.69 0.33 0.84
CA THR A 373 -10.10 1.30 1.78
C THR A 373 -8.64 1.72 1.50
N ASP A 374 -8.03 1.27 0.40
CA ASP A 374 -6.71 1.76 0.01
C ASP A 374 -6.75 3.23 -0.43
N LYS A 375 -5.61 3.90 -0.29
CA LYS A 375 -5.36 5.27 -0.72
C LYS A 375 -3.87 5.48 -0.95
N ILE A 376 -3.51 6.37 -1.88
CA ILE A 376 -2.09 6.66 -2.21
C ILE A 376 -1.34 7.22 -0.99
N SER A 377 -1.97 8.12 -0.23
CA SER A 377 -1.31 8.77 0.90
C SER A 377 -2.31 9.26 1.96
N ASP A 378 -1.86 9.35 3.21
CA ASP A 378 -2.58 10.03 4.30
C ASP A 378 -2.50 11.57 4.18
N GLU A 379 -1.53 12.07 3.41
CA GLU A 379 -1.35 13.49 3.07
C GLU A 379 -1.56 13.72 1.55
N VAL A 380 -1.53 14.98 1.09
CA VAL A 380 -1.66 15.31 -0.34
C VAL A 380 -0.27 15.40 -0.98
N HIS A 381 -0.12 14.81 -2.18
CA HIS A 381 1.09 14.88 -3.00
C HIS A 381 0.88 15.79 -4.23
N ASP A 382 1.96 16.05 -4.96
CA ASP A 382 1.95 16.75 -6.24
C ASP A 382 2.90 16.06 -7.21
N ASP A 383 2.50 15.93 -8.48
CA ASP A 383 3.32 15.39 -9.58
C ASP A 383 4.26 16.49 -10.14
N GLY A 384 4.83 17.33 -9.26
CA GLY A 384 5.65 18.52 -9.58
C GLY A 384 7.05 18.20 -10.11
N GLU A 385 7.13 17.12 -10.87
CA GLU A 385 8.30 16.48 -11.43
C GLU A 385 8.80 17.23 -12.67
N THR A 386 10.11 17.50 -12.76
CA THR A 386 10.64 18.36 -13.84
C THR A 386 10.47 17.79 -15.24
N GLN A 387 10.30 16.46 -15.37
CA GLN A 387 10.04 15.78 -16.65
C GLN A 387 8.56 15.66 -16.96
N VAL A 388 7.68 15.80 -15.96
CA VAL A 388 6.24 15.82 -16.19
C VAL A 388 5.88 17.20 -16.69
N LYS A 389 5.50 17.29 -17.96
CA LYS A 389 5.14 18.54 -18.65
C LYS A 389 3.77 18.40 -19.31
N GLY A 390 3.09 19.53 -19.43
CA GLY A 390 1.82 19.58 -20.16
C GLY A 390 0.69 18.84 -19.45
N VAL A 391 0.23 17.75 -20.06
CA VAL A 391 -1.04 17.10 -19.71
C VAL A 391 -0.78 15.83 -18.90
N VAL A 392 -1.39 15.72 -17.72
CA VAL A 392 -1.49 14.44 -17.00
C VAL A 392 -2.90 13.91 -17.19
N SER A 393 -3.03 12.69 -17.72
CA SER A 393 -4.32 12.03 -17.93
C SER A 393 -4.47 10.82 -17.01
N THR A 394 -5.66 10.65 -16.45
CA THR A 394 -6.00 9.52 -15.59
C THR A 394 -7.30 8.87 -16.04
N ALA A 395 -7.35 7.55 -16.00
CA ALA A 395 -8.55 6.75 -16.21
C ALA A 395 -8.86 5.99 -14.92
N SER A 396 -10.04 6.21 -14.36
CA SER A 396 -10.53 5.46 -13.20
C SER A 396 -11.48 4.36 -13.68
N LEU A 397 -11.17 3.12 -13.34
CA LEU A 397 -11.92 1.92 -13.73
C LEU A 397 -12.31 1.12 -12.49
N GLY A 398 -13.39 0.34 -12.57
CA GLY A 398 -13.91 -0.44 -11.44
C GLY A 398 -14.77 0.37 -10.49
N SER A 399 -14.71 0.04 -9.19
CA SER A 399 -15.48 0.71 -8.14
C SER A 399 -15.14 2.20 -8.00
N HIS A 400 -16.08 2.97 -7.45
CA HIS A 400 -15.93 4.42 -7.32
C HIS A 400 -14.77 4.82 -6.41
N GLY A 401 -14.12 5.93 -6.74
CA GLY A 401 -13.10 6.59 -5.91
C GLY A 401 -13.41 8.07 -5.72
N THR A 402 -12.66 8.74 -4.83
CA THR A 402 -12.70 10.21 -4.71
C THR A 402 -11.29 10.77 -4.84
N MET A 403 -11.12 11.71 -5.77
CA MET A 403 -9.91 12.50 -5.93
C MET A 403 -10.09 13.85 -5.23
N GLU A 404 -9.17 14.20 -4.33
CA GLU A 404 -9.18 15.50 -3.67
C GLU A 404 -7.99 16.33 -4.16
N LEU A 405 -8.27 17.54 -4.66
CA LEU A 405 -7.24 18.46 -5.12
C LEU A 405 -7.27 19.73 -4.27
N ARG A 406 -6.08 20.23 -3.95
CA ARG A 406 -5.88 21.49 -3.21
C ARG A 406 -4.73 22.28 -3.80
N LEU A 407 -4.82 23.60 -3.72
CA LEU A 407 -3.67 24.46 -4.00
C LEU A 407 -2.60 24.30 -2.91
N LYS A 408 -1.34 24.21 -3.34
CA LYS A 408 -0.17 24.12 -2.45
C LYS A 408 0.04 25.48 -1.77
N SER A 409 0.16 25.49 -0.44
CA SER A 409 0.43 26.72 0.31
C SER A 409 1.86 27.23 0.01
N SER A 410 1.98 28.51 -0.36
CA SER A 410 3.24 29.18 -0.69
C SER A 410 4.33 29.10 0.39
N LYS A 411 3.96 28.90 1.66
CA LYS A 411 4.91 28.80 2.80
C LYS A 411 5.65 27.46 2.89
N LYS A 412 5.18 26.40 2.21
CA LYS A 412 5.77 25.04 2.33
C LYS A 412 7.01 24.80 1.45
N HIS A 413 7.49 25.81 0.72
CA HIS A 413 8.68 25.71 -0.14
C HIS A 413 9.82 26.67 0.21
N GLN A 414 9.82 27.28 1.42
CA GLN A 414 11.06 27.80 1.97
C GLN A 414 11.85 26.63 2.58
N VAL A 415 12.73 26.03 1.77
CA VAL A 415 13.75 25.11 2.28
C VAL A 415 14.73 25.93 3.10
N ALA A 416 14.52 26.00 4.42
CA ALA A 416 15.55 26.46 5.33
C ALA A 416 16.74 25.48 5.24
N VAL A 417 17.93 25.99 4.95
CA VAL A 417 19.17 25.23 4.70
C VAL A 417 19.59 24.34 5.89
N SER A 418 18.95 24.48 7.06
CA SER A 418 19.34 23.84 8.32
C SER A 418 18.27 22.98 9.02
N GLY A 419 17.11 22.73 8.42
CA GLY A 419 15.99 22.04 9.11
C GLY A 419 15.81 20.57 8.71
N LYS A 420 15.70 19.66 9.69
CA LYS A 420 15.37 18.23 9.51
C LYS A 420 14.21 18.03 8.52
N ARG A 421 14.44 17.22 7.49
CA ARG A 421 13.44 16.82 6.48
C ARG A 421 12.26 16.14 7.17
N ARG A 422 11.10 16.79 7.23
CA ARG A 422 9.83 16.06 7.37
C ARG A 422 9.53 15.46 6.01
N TYR A 423 9.61 14.13 5.92
CA TYR A 423 9.33 13.37 4.71
C TYR A 423 7.84 13.49 4.36
N ALA A 424 7.47 14.59 3.69
CA ALA A 424 6.40 14.48 2.73
C ALA A 424 6.90 13.49 1.67
N VAL A 425 6.12 12.46 1.38
CA VAL A 425 6.37 11.56 0.25
C VAL A 425 6.14 12.39 -1.01
N THR A 426 7.13 13.20 -1.37
CA THR A 426 7.17 13.88 -2.65
C THR A 426 7.74 12.85 -3.62
N SER A 427 6.96 12.41 -4.60
CA SER A 427 7.54 11.79 -5.78
C SER A 427 8.58 12.76 -6.36
N ARG A 428 9.69 12.23 -6.82
CA ARG A 428 10.76 13.04 -7.39
C ARG A 428 11.24 12.30 -8.61
N THR A 429 11.19 12.96 -9.75
CA THR A 429 11.77 12.43 -10.96
C THR A 429 13.22 12.05 -10.76
N ILE A 430 13.63 11.03 -11.50
CA ILE A 430 15.02 10.73 -11.77
C ILE A 430 15.64 11.93 -12.47
N ASN A 431 16.39 12.74 -11.73
CA ASN A 431 17.24 13.75 -12.32
C ASN A 431 18.31 13.02 -13.14
N THR A 432 18.11 12.90 -14.45
CA THR A 432 19.03 12.17 -15.34
C THR A 432 20.45 12.74 -15.25
N ASP A 433 20.61 14.06 -15.08
CA ASP A 433 21.92 14.69 -14.84
C ASP A 433 22.57 14.26 -13.52
N TYR A 434 21.78 14.02 -12.48
CA TYR A 434 22.28 13.42 -11.23
C TYR A 434 22.84 12.01 -11.47
N TYR A 435 22.25 11.22 -12.37
CA TYR A 435 22.70 9.86 -12.69
C TYR A 435 23.79 9.79 -13.77
N LYS A 436 24.00 10.86 -14.56
CA LYS A 436 25.16 11.00 -15.46
C LYS A 436 26.50 10.96 -14.71
N LEU A 437 26.50 11.27 -13.40
CA LEU A 437 27.70 11.15 -12.57
C LEU A 437 28.00 9.67 -12.25
N PRO A 438 29.23 9.17 -12.50
CA PRO A 438 29.58 7.75 -12.31
C PRO A 438 29.29 7.19 -10.91
N LYS A 439 29.40 8.03 -9.87
CA LYS A 439 29.08 7.68 -8.48
C LYS A 439 27.59 7.42 -8.21
N HIS A 440 26.71 7.84 -9.11
CA HIS A 440 25.27 7.76 -8.99
C HIS A 440 24.65 6.80 -10.01
N ALA A 441 25.30 6.55 -11.15
CA ALA A 441 24.85 5.58 -12.16
C ALA A 441 24.50 4.20 -11.57
N LYS A 442 25.31 3.69 -10.62
CA LYS A 442 25.06 2.40 -9.95
C LYS A 442 23.76 2.35 -9.13
N LYS A 443 23.17 3.50 -8.77
CA LYS A 443 21.90 3.58 -8.03
C LYS A 443 20.67 3.41 -8.94
N LEU A 444 20.83 3.59 -10.25
CA LEU A 444 19.74 3.53 -11.23
C LEU A 444 19.33 2.08 -11.53
N GLY A 445 20.28 1.15 -11.43
CA GLY A 445 20.08 -0.27 -11.72
C GLY A 445 19.96 -0.60 -13.22
N THR A 446 20.07 0.40 -14.10
CA THR A 446 19.95 0.34 -15.58
C THR A 446 20.73 1.52 -16.20
N SER A 447 20.92 1.58 -17.53
CA SER A 447 21.55 2.72 -18.23
C SER A 447 20.56 3.83 -18.58
N LEU A 448 21.03 5.06 -18.82
CA LEU A 448 20.18 6.19 -19.24
C LEU A 448 19.56 5.94 -20.62
N GLU A 449 20.28 5.31 -21.53
CA GLU A 449 19.79 4.94 -22.86
C GLU A 449 18.68 3.89 -22.77
N GLU A 450 18.80 2.92 -21.85
CA GLU A 450 17.75 1.94 -21.58
C GLU A 450 16.49 2.60 -21.01
N LEU A 451 16.65 3.65 -20.19
CA LEU A 451 15.53 4.44 -19.68
C LEU A 451 14.77 5.19 -20.76
N GLU A 452 15.51 5.88 -21.64
CA GLU A 452 14.92 6.63 -22.74
C GLU A 452 14.30 5.68 -23.77
N ALA A 453 14.93 4.54 -24.04
CA ALA A 453 14.38 3.50 -24.91
C ALA A 453 13.10 2.86 -24.34
N GLY A 454 12.95 2.83 -23.02
CA GLY A 454 11.77 2.28 -22.32
C GLY A 454 10.45 2.90 -22.77
N GLY A 455 10.45 4.21 -23.06
CA GLY A 455 9.28 4.96 -23.53
C GLY A 455 8.91 4.74 -25.00
N THR A 456 9.69 3.97 -25.76
CA THR A 456 9.39 3.71 -27.18
C THR A 456 8.28 2.68 -27.34
N LEU A 457 7.23 3.04 -28.07
CA LEU A 457 6.10 2.16 -28.32
C LEU A 457 6.46 1.01 -29.29
N PRO A 458 6.01 -0.23 -29.04
CA PRO A 458 6.20 -1.33 -29.98
C PRO A 458 5.34 -1.17 -31.23
N ALA A 459 5.74 -1.76 -32.35
CA ALA A 459 4.97 -1.70 -33.60
C ALA A 459 3.51 -2.17 -33.45
N ARG A 460 3.26 -3.17 -32.60
CA ARG A 460 1.89 -3.65 -32.29
C ARG A 460 1.02 -2.61 -31.61
N ALA A 461 1.59 -1.56 -31.00
CA ALA A 461 0.81 -0.49 -30.40
C ALA A 461 -0.11 0.20 -31.42
N ARG A 462 0.29 0.21 -32.70
CA ARG A 462 -0.50 0.75 -33.82
C ARG A 462 -1.82 0.02 -34.06
N ALA A 463 -1.99 -1.19 -33.52
CA ALA A 463 -3.24 -1.93 -33.60
C ALA A 463 -4.30 -1.39 -32.62
N PHE A 464 -3.91 -0.61 -31.61
CA PHE A 464 -4.84 -0.04 -30.64
C PHE A 464 -5.29 1.34 -31.08
N LYS A 465 -6.60 1.45 -31.31
CA LYS A 465 -7.28 2.68 -31.66
C LYS A 465 -8.37 2.96 -30.66
N TYR A 466 -8.43 4.20 -30.17
CA TYR A 466 -9.56 4.72 -29.42
C TYR A 466 -9.93 6.08 -29.99
N GLY A 467 -11.20 6.24 -30.33
CA GLY A 467 -11.67 7.44 -31.00
C GLY A 467 -10.94 7.69 -32.32
N ASN A 468 -10.28 8.85 -32.42
CA ASN A 468 -9.50 9.23 -33.61
C ASN A 468 -8.00 9.00 -33.41
N THR A 469 -7.61 8.45 -32.26
CA THR A 469 -6.22 8.26 -31.87
C THR A 469 -5.76 6.84 -32.14
N THR A 470 -4.64 6.72 -32.84
CA THR A 470 -3.87 5.48 -33.00
C THR A 470 -2.50 5.70 -32.36
N LEU A 471 -2.02 4.74 -31.58
CA LEU A 471 -0.71 4.85 -30.93
C LEU A 471 0.46 4.64 -31.91
N GLY A 472 1.55 5.39 -31.72
CA GLY A 472 2.80 5.20 -32.47
C GLY A 472 2.73 5.53 -33.96
N VAL A 473 1.80 6.41 -34.34
CA VAL A 473 1.60 6.96 -35.69
C VAL A 473 1.90 8.45 -35.68
#